data_AF-A0A662XGB1-F1
#
_entry.id   AF-A0A662XGB1-F1
#
_cell.length_a   1.000
_cell.length_b   1.000
_cell.length_c   1.000
_cell.angle_alpha   90.00
_cell.angle_beta   90.00
_cell.angle_gamma   90.00
#
_symmetry.space_group_name_H-M   'P 1'
#
loop_
_entity.id
_entity.type
_entity.pdbx_description
1 polymer ?
#
loop_
_entity_poly.entity_id
_entity_poly.type
_entity_poly.pdbx_seq_one_letter_code
_entity_poly.pdbx_strand_id
1 'polypeptide(L)'
;MASAAVPGAPPEASLRALQSAALPLDALGRVCAFGWTMHDAIAAELYDVVTVLLVTRDKACPAGVVDDAAAAGQLRMLRILHRFGAEGCSARAMDGAARAGHLAVVSFLHANRTEGCTSKALDVALDNEHYDVVRFLIKHRPEKWSGRAAKWAAENNDLDAIRDIVRHNPDAPTGEAKVVAYKQKQGEMLKFLYEHGRDLRPTYTLVHACANRDLEMVKYICAHGEGFVKSAMSEAISVGSLEIVQYLHQHAPQRHTEASRVVPMQEAALKGQLKILQYLSEHAPELACSTKAMDDAAAGGHLAIVKYLHEHRHEGCTTRAMDRAATNGHLEVVRFLHEHRQEGCTTDAMDYAALWGHVEIVRFLHEHRSEGCTSRAFNEAALRGHVQVVDFLVHNRPQSCDITHGLKLARQRRCQEVLELLEACQAV
;
A
#
# COMPACT_ATOMS: atom_id res chain seq x y z
N MET A 1 55.84 46.02 35.37
CA MET A 1 55.61 47.47 35.26
C MET A 1 54.89 47.75 33.95
N ALA A 2 53.88 48.61 34.03
CA ALA A 2 52.94 48.95 32.98
C ALA A 2 53.56 49.76 31.81
N SER A 3 52.87 49.73 30.66
CA SER A 3 52.41 50.90 29.87
C SER A 3 52.27 50.46 28.40
N ALA A 4 51.07 50.20 27.87
CA ALA A 4 50.08 51.17 27.39
C ALA A 4 50.60 52.09 26.26
N ALA A 5 50.09 51.86 25.04
CA ALA A 5 49.93 52.86 23.99
C ALA A 5 48.57 52.60 23.29
N VAL A 6 47.86 53.69 23.03
CA VAL A 6 46.41 53.88 22.85
C VAL A 6 45.98 53.67 21.38
N PRO A 7 44.69 53.38 21.11
CA PRO A 7 44.15 53.02 19.79
C PRO A 7 43.73 54.26 18.98
N GLY A 8 43.75 54.17 17.65
CA GLY A 8 43.14 55.21 16.81
C GLY A 8 43.59 55.22 15.36
N ALA A 9 42.83 54.55 14.50
CA ALA A 9 42.32 55.04 13.21
C ALA A 9 41.76 53.85 12.41
N PRO A 10 40.53 53.90 11.88
CA PRO A 10 40.09 52.90 10.91
C PRO A 10 40.90 53.10 9.61
N PRO A 11 41.22 52.03 8.85
CA PRO A 11 41.88 52.18 7.57
C PRO A 11 40.97 53.00 6.63
N GLU A 12 41.51 54.03 6.00
CA GLU A 12 40.78 54.99 5.13
C GLU A 12 39.98 54.31 3.99
N ALA A 13 40.30 53.05 3.67
CA ALA A 13 39.55 52.21 2.75
C ALA A 13 38.12 51.90 3.22
N SER A 14 37.91 51.70 4.53
CA SER A 14 36.59 51.40 5.11
C SER A 14 35.65 52.61 5.08
N LEU A 15 36.20 53.82 5.17
CA LEU A 15 35.45 55.08 5.11
C LEU A 15 35.07 55.50 3.69
N ARG A 16 35.85 55.16 2.67
CA ARG A 16 35.47 55.40 1.27
C ARG A 16 34.33 54.51 0.81
N ALA A 17 34.25 53.27 1.31
CA ALA A 17 33.10 52.40 1.10
C ALA A 17 31.81 53.02 1.71
N LEU A 18 31.91 53.58 2.91
CA LEU A 18 30.84 54.31 3.61
C LEU A 18 30.38 55.58 2.88
N GLN A 19 31.25 56.28 2.13
CA GLN A 19 30.87 57.49 1.37
C GLN A 19 30.15 57.17 0.04
N SER A 20 30.43 56.02 -0.56
CA SER A 20 29.80 55.60 -1.82
C SER A 20 28.45 54.89 -1.60
N ALA A 21 28.26 54.29 -0.43
CA ALA A 21 26.99 53.72 -0.01
C ALA A 21 26.24 54.79 0.78
N ALA A 22 25.20 55.39 0.20
CA ALA A 22 24.28 56.27 0.93
C ALA A 22 23.58 55.47 2.05
N LEU A 23 24.28 55.29 3.17
CA LEU A 23 23.81 54.54 4.32
C LEU A 23 22.98 55.50 5.19
N PRO A 24 21.75 55.12 5.58
CA PRO A 24 20.91 55.98 6.41
C PRO A 24 21.62 56.25 7.75
N LEU A 25 21.86 57.51 8.09
CA LEU A 25 22.49 57.92 9.36
C LEU A 25 21.74 57.36 10.58
N ASP A 26 20.42 57.20 10.48
CA ASP A 26 19.58 56.58 11.50
C ASP A 26 19.92 55.10 11.74
N ALA A 27 20.37 54.38 10.71
CA ALA A 27 20.74 52.97 10.82
C ALA A 27 22.09 52.79 11.54
N LEU A 28 23.06 53.69 11.28
CA LEU A 28 24.32 53.76 12.03
C LEU A 28 24.07 54.04 13.51
N GLY A 29 23.16 54.98 13.82
CA GLY A 29 22.74 55.27 15.19
C GLY A 29 22.14 54.06 15.91
N ARG A 30 21.25 53.31 15.24
CA ARG A 30 20.65 52.08 15.79
C ARG A 30 21.66 50.96 16.04
N VAL A 31 22.63 50.77 15.14
CA VAL A 31 23.69 49.76 15.30
C VAL A 31 24.56 50.08 16.52
N CYS A 32 25.00 51.33 16.67
CA CYS A 32 25.89 51.74 17.74
C CYS A 32 25.21 51.79 19.13
N ALA A 33 23.89 52.01 19.19
CA ALA A 33 23.15 52.16 20.44
C ALA A 33 22.75 50.82 21.11
N PHE A 34 22.55 49.75 20.34
CA PHE A 34 21.88 48.54 20.85
C PHE A 34 22.70 47.24 20.69
N GLY A 35 23.91 47.29 20.12
CA GLY A 35 24.77 46.11 20.02
C GLY A 35 24.16 44.96 19.20
N TRP A 36 23.44 45.30 18.12
CA TRP A 36 22.74 44.34 17.27
C TRP A 36 23.69 43.28 16.72
N THR A 37 23.35 42.00 16.92
CA THR A 37 24.00 40.90 16.20
C THR A 37 23.40 40.75 14.80
N MET A 38 24.18 40.18 13.86
CA MET A 38 23.70 39.94 12.50
C MET A 38 22.47 39.00 12.48
N HIS A 39 22.40 38.04 13.41
CA HIS A 39 21.27 37.13 13.53
C HIS A 39 20.00 37.85 14.00
N ASP A 40 20.10 38.69 15.04
CA ASP A 40 18.95 39.43 15.57
C ASP A 40 18.42 40.48 14.58
N ALA A 41 19.32 41.15 13.86
CA ALA A 41 18.94 42.14 12.85
C ALA A 41 18.21 41.51 11.65
N ILE A 42 18.58 40.27 11.28
CA ILE A 42 17.91 39.50 10.22
C ILE A 42 16.57 38.96 10.70
N ALA A 43 16.51 38.41 11.91
CA ALA A 43 15.27 37.95 12.53
C ALA A 43 14.23 39.09 12.65
N ALA A 44 14.69 40.31 12.91
CA ALA A 44 13.85 41.51 12.98
C ALA A 44 13.62 42.23 11.63
N GLU A 45 14.11 41.67 10.51
CA GLU A 45 14.00 42.24 9.15
C GLU A 45 14.52 43.69 9.01
N LEU A 46 15.56 44.06 9.76
CA LEU A 46 16.12 45.40 9.75
C LEU A 46 17.15 45.58 8.61
N TYR A 47 16.67 45.76 7.39
CA TYR A 47 17.50 45.85 6.16
C TYR A 47 18.65 46.87 6.24
N ASP A 48 18.39 48.05 6.78
CA ASP A 48 19.41 49.11 6.88
C ASP A 48 20.51 48.75 7.88
N VAL A 49 20.12 48.17 9.02
CA VAL A 49 21.03 47.72 10.08
C VAL A 49 21.91 46.59 9.55
N VAL A 50 21.33 45.62 8.83
CA VAL A 50 22.07 44.54 8.20
C VAL A 50 23.04 45.07 7.14
N THR A 51 22.63 46.05 6.33
CA THR A 51 23.50 46.66 5.32
C THR A 51 24.70 47.35 5.98
N VAL A 52 24.48 48.13 7.05
CA VAL A 52 25.56 48.75 7.82
C VAL A 52 26.49 47.67 8.39
N LEU A 53 25.95 46.64 9.05
CA LEU A 53 26.74 45.56 9.62
C LEU A 53 27.56 44.78 8.58
N LEU A 54 27.05 44.61 7.35
CA LEU A 54 27.77 43.95 6.24
C LEU A 54 28.90 44.81 5.66
N VAL A 55 28.71 46.14 5.60
CA VAL A 55 29.70 47.09 5.10
C VAL A 55 30.82 47.31 6.11
N THR A 56 30.50 47.29 7.41
CA THR A 56 31.45 47.55 8.49
C THR A 56 32.04 46.28 9.11
N ARG A 57 31.88 45.11 8.49
CA ARG A 57 32.36 43.83 9.06
C ARG A 57 33.86 43.65 8.88
N ASP A 58 34.54 43.25 9.95
CA ASP A 58 35.93 42.74 9.93
C ASP A 58 35.97 41.19 9.88
N LYS A 59 34.85 40.51 10.15
CA LYS A 59 34.75 39.04 10.20
C LYS A 59 33.76 38.51 9.18
N ALA A 60 33.96 37.26 8.74
CA ALA A 60 33.02 36.54 7.88
C ALA A 60 31.61 36.47 8.53
N CYS A 61 30.58 36.36 7.69
CA CYS A 61 29.21 36.18 8.18
C CYS A 61 29.12 34.92 9.04
N PRO A 62 28.33 34.92 10.14
CA PRO A 62 28.10 33.72 10.91
C PRO A 62 27.50 32.63 10.01
N ALA A 63 28.00 31.40 10.13
CA ALA A 63 27.49 30.27 9.36
C ALA A 63 26.00 30.04 9.67
N GLY A 64 25.21 29.73 8.64
CA GLY A 64 23.76 29.46 8.78
C GLY A 64 22.86 30.69 8.67
N VAL A 65 23.39 31.91 8.77
CA VAL A 65 22.56 33.14 8.68
C VAL A 65 21.83 33.28 7.34
N VAL A 66 22.48 32.89 6.24
CA VAL A 66 21.85 32.85 4.91
C VAL A 66 20.80 31.74 4.84
N ASP A 67 21.06 30.61 5.51
CA ASP A 67 20.14 29.47 5.54
C ASP A 67 18.86 29.82 6.33
N ASP A 68 19.00 30.53 7.46
CA ASP A 68 17.88 30.99 8.30
C ASP A 68 17.03 32.04 7.57
N ALA A 69 17.66 33.03 6.92
CA ALA A 69 16.96 34.02 6.10
C ALA A 69 16.21 33.37 4.93
N ALA A 70 16.75 32.30 4.35
CA ALA A 70 16.09 31.54 3.31
C ALA A 70 14.91 30.72 3.82
N ALA A 71 15.06 30.05 4.97
CA ALA A 71 13.97 29.33 5.62
C ALA A 71 12.82 30.25 6.07
N ALA A 72 13.12 31.52 6.40
CA ALA A 72 12.13 32.53 6.77
C ALA A 72 11.50 33.26 5.57
N GLY A 73 11.92 32.99 4.33
CA GLY A 73 11.31 33.58 3.14
C GLY A 73 11.73 35.02 2.85
N GLN A 74 12.79 35.52 3.48
CA GLN A 74 13.22 36.91 3.41
C GLN A 74 13.98 37.22 2.12
N LEU A 75 13.28 37.25 0.98
CA LEU A 75 13.89 37.46 -0.35
C LEU A 75 14.68 38.77 -0.45
N ARG A 76 14.16 39.86 0.12
CA ARG A 76 14.84 41.16 0.12
C ARG A 76 16.14 41.10 0.91
N MET A 77 16.12 40.44 2.06
CA MET A 77 17.31 40.24 2.89
C MET A 77 18.35 39.40 2.17
N LEU A 78 17.94 38.30 1.53
CA LEU A 78 18.82 37.45 0.74
C LEU A 78 19.48 38.17 -0.44
N ARG A 79 18.76 39.09 -1.10
CA ARG A 79 19.34 39.93 -2.17
C ARG A 79 20.45 40.84 -1.63
N ILE A 80 20.25 41.42 -0.44
CA ILE A 80 21.27 42.24 0.23
C ILE A 80 22.48 41.37 0.60
N LEU A 81 22.24 40.23 1.26
CA LEU A 81 23.29 39.29 1.65
C LEU A 81 24.10 38.79 0.44
N HIS A 82 23.43 38.52 -0.69
CA HIS A 82 24.09 38.12 -1.93
C HIS A 82 24.91 39.27 -2.55
N ARG A 83 24.36 40.48 -2.62
CA ARG A 83 25.05 41.67 -3.16
C ARG A 83 26.35 41.99 -2.44
N PHE A 84 26.39 41.78 -1.13
CA PHE A 84 27.56 42.06 -0.29
C PHE A 84 28.48 40.84 -0.08
N GLY A 85 28.25 39.74 -0.81
CA GLY A 85 29.13 38.56 -0.76
C GLY A 85 29.13 37.87 0.60
N ALA A 86 27.94 37.60 1.17
CA ALA A 86 27.84 36.79 2.38
C ALA A 86 28.27 35.34 2.09
N GLU A 87 29.40 34.93 2.68
CA GLU A 87 29.89 33.56 2.72
C GLU A 87 29.05 32.73 3.74
N GLY A 88 28.92 31.42 3.52
CA GLY A 88 28.26 30.51 4.47
C GLY A 88 26.84 30.05 4.12
N CYS A 89 26.39 30.22 2.87
CA CYS A 89 25.21 29.52 2.38
C CYS A 89 25.55 28.06 2.14
N SER A 90 24.69 27.17 2.60
CA SER A 90 24.79 25.74 2.31
C SER A 90 23.62 25.29 1.46
N ALA A 91 23.62 24.01 1.05
CA ALA A 91 22.43 23.40 0.44
C ALA A 91 21.19 23.48 1.35
N ARG A 92 21.37 23.70 2.67
CA ARG A 92 20.27 23.86 3.63
C ARG A 92 19.46 25.14 3.41
N ALA A 93 20.01 26.19 2.80
CA ALA A 93 19.23 27.38 2.46
C ALA A 93 18.09 27.04 1.51
N MET A 94 18.38 26.27 0.45
CA MET A 94 17.38 25.86 -0.52
C MET A 94 16.44 24.80 0.07
N ASP A 95 16.97 23.83 0.82
CA ASP A 95 16.14 22.83 1.52
C ASP A 95 15.16 23.49 2.53
N GLY A 96 15.62 24.53 3.24
CA GLY A 96 14.82 25.30 4.20
C GLY A 96 13.75 26.13 3.51
N ALA A 97 14.12 26.84 2.44
CA ALA A 97 13.16 27.58 1.62
C ALA A 97 12.11 26.66 0.96
N ALA A 98 12.52 25.45 0.55
CA ALA A 98 11.62 24.46 -0.01
C ALA A 98 10.66 23.89 1.05
N ARG A 99 11.16 23.59 2.26
CA ARG A 99 10.35 23.18 3.41
C ARG A 99 9.29 24.22 3.77
N ALA A 100 9.59 25.50 3.64
CA ALA A 100 8.69 26.60 3.99
C ALA A 100 7.83 27.10 2.80
N GLY A 101 7.99 26.52 1.61
CA GLY A 101 7.17 26.87 0.45
C GLY A 101 7.53 28.21 -0.21
N HIS A 102 8.76 28.70 -0.04
CA HIS A 102 9.17 30.00 -0.55
C HIS A 102 9.72 29.94 -1.98
N LEU A 103 8.85 29.75 -2.98
CA LEU A 103 9.25 29.61 -4.40
C LEU A 103 10.14 30.75 -4.90
N ALA A 104 9.86 32.00 -4.53
CA ALA A 104 10.65 33.15 -4.97
C ALA A 104 12.09 33.11 -4.41
N VAL A 105 12.25 32.60 -3.18
CA VAL A 105 13.57 32.38 -2.58
C VAL A 105 14.27 31.21 -3.26
N VAL A 106 13.59 30.09 -3.47
CA VAL A 106 14.14 28.92 -4.19
C VAL A 106 14.62 29.31 -5.59
N SER A 107 13.82 30.08 -6.33
CA SER A 107 14.16 30.57 -7.67
C SER A 107 15.38 31.50 -7.65
N PHE A 108 15.45 32.41 -6.66
CA PHE A 108 16.58 33.30 -6.47
C PHE A 108 17.86 32.53 -6.14
N LEU A 109 17.80 31.59 -5.20
CA LEU A 109 18.92 30.74 -4.83
C LEU A 109 19.39 29.91 -6.01
N HIS A 110 18.46 29.32 -6.79
CA HIS A 110 18.81 28.56 -7.99
C HIS A 110 19.55 29.39 -9.04
N ALA A 111 19.12 30.63 -9.29
CA ALA A 111 19.70 31.48 -10.33
C ALA A 111 21.05 32.10 -9.93
N ASN A 112 21.30 32.30 -8.64
CA ASN A 112 22.42 33.11 -8.16
C ASN A 112 23.45 32.32 -7.34
N ARG A 113 23.21 31.04 -7.05
CA ARG A 113 24.04 30.22 -6.16
C ARG A 113 24.30 28.82 -6.75
N THR A 114 25.48 28.27 -6.48
CA THR A 114 25.95 27.00 -7.06
C THR A 114 25.82 25.81 -6.10
N GLU A 115 25.59 26.07 -4.82
CA GLU A 115 25.52 25.09 -3.73
C GLU A 115 24.38 24.09 -3.90
N GLY A 116 23.29 24.51 -4.56
CA GLY A 116 22.17 23.64 -4.90
C GLY A 116 21.26 23.28 -3.73
N CYS A 117 20.54 22.17 -3.88
CA CYS A 117 19.72 21.53 -2.84
C CYS A 117 20.19 20.10 -2.60
N THR A 118 19.71 19.49 -1.52
CA THR A 118 19.82 18.04 -1.34
C THR A 118 18.55 17.33 -1.82
N SER A 119 18.60 16.00 -1.92
CA SER A 119 17.40 15.20 -2.21
C SER A 119 16.24 15.43 -1.24
N LYS A 120 16.53 15.96 -0.04
CA LYS A 120 15.51 16.28 0.97
C LYS A 120 14.63 17.45 0.58
N ALA A 121 15.11 18.42 -0.21
CA ALA A 121 14.31 19.59 -0.60
C ALA A 121 12.99 19.19 -1.27
N LEU A 122 13.03 18.19 -2.15
CA LEU A 122 11.84 17.71 -2.84
C LEU A 122 10.93 16.93 -1.89
N ASP A 123 11.49 16.03 -1.08
CA ASP A 123 10.71 15.23 -0.13
C ASP A 123 10.00 16.10 0.91
N VAL A 124 10.66 17.13 1.45
CA VAL A 124 10.05 18.04 2.45
C VAL A 124 9.03 18.99 1.82
N ALA A 125 9.24 19.40 0.56
CA ALA A 125 8.25 20.20 -0.16
C ALA A 125 6.99 19.36 -0.47
N LEU A 126 7.15 18.06 -0.75
CA LEU A 126 6.04 17.12 -0.89
C LEU A 126 5.32 16.89 0.45
N ASP A 127 6.05 16.65 1.54
CA ASP A 127 5.47 16.42 2.87
C ASP A 127 4.64 17.62 3.38
N ASN A 128 5.02 18.83 2.99
CA ASN A 128 4.35 20.08 3.35
C ASN A 128 3.41 20.62 2.25
N GLU A 129 3.17 19.86 1.19
CA GLU A 129 2.23 20.19 0.11
C GLU A 129 2.55 21.49 -0.67
N HIS A 130 3.84 21.85 -0.76
CA HIS A 130 4.32 23.03 -1.49
C HIS A 130 4.52 22.72 -2.99
N TYR A 131 3.41 22.50 -3.70
CA TYR A 131 3.41 21.99 -5.09
C TYR A 131 4.06 22.91 -6.13
N ASP A 132 4.06 24.21 -5.91
CA ASP A 132 4.72 25.20 -6.77
C ASP A 132 6.24 25.07 -6.71
N VAL A 133 6.79 24.87 -5.51
CA VAL A 133 8.20 24.55 -5.28
C VAL A 133 8.54 23.18 -5.88
N VAL A 134 7.70 22.16 -5.68
CA VAL A 134 7.90 20.82 -6.25
C VAL A 134 8.04 20.86 -7.77
N ARG A 135 7.11 21.55 -8.47
CA ARG A 135 7.18 21.74 -9.93
C ARG A 135 8.47 22.45 -10.36
N PHE A 136 8.87 23.48 -9.64
CA PHE A 136 10.10 24.21 -9.92
C PHE A 136 11.34 23.31 -9.78
N LEU A 137 11.42 22.54 -8.69
CA LEU A 137 12.53 21.63 -8.43
C LEU A 137 12.61 20.52 -9.49
N ILE A 138 11.49 19.88 -9.83
CA ILE A 138 11.43 18.83 -10.87
C ILE A 138 11.95 19.35 -12.22
N LYS A 139 11.54 20.55 -12.61
CA LYS A 139 11.86 21.14 -13.91
C LYS A 139 13.34 21.55 -14.03
N HIS A 140 13.90 22.10 -12.96
CA HIS A 140 15.21 22.76 -13.01
C HIS A 140 16.35 21.92 -12.42
N ARG A 141 16.05 20.82 -11.71
CA ARG A 141 17.06 20.03 -11.00
C ARG A 141 16.90 18.55 -11.37
N PRO A 142 17.79 17.98 -12.20
CA PRO A 142 17.74 16.58 -12.63
C PRO A 142 18.45 15.67 -11.62
N GLU A 143 18.17 15.79 -10.34
CA GLU A 143 18.78 14.95 -9.32
C GLU A 143 18.08 13.58 -9.28
N LYS A 144 18.68 12.58 -8.63
CA LYS A 144 18.04 11.27 -8.44
C LYS A 144 16.88 11.42 -7.46
N TRP A 145 15.72 11.74 -7.98
CA TRP A 145 14.49 11.87 -7.21
C TRP A 145 13.97 10.50 -6.76
N SER A 146 13.41 10.48 -5.55
CA SER A 146 12.70 9.32 -5.02
C SER A 146 11.45 9.04 -5.86
N GLY A 147 10.92 7.81 -5.79
CA GLY A 147 9.68 7.45 -6.51
C GLY A 147 8.45 8.23 -6.06
N ARG A 148 8.58 8.97 -4.94
CA ARG A 148 7.56 9.87 -4.41
C ARG A 148 7.25 11.00 -5.38
N ALA A 149 8.24 11.54 -6.08
CA ALA A 149 8.04 12.61 -7.05
C ALA A 149 7.16 12.15 -8.22
N ALA A 150 7.45 10.96 -8.78
CA ALA A 150 6.66 10.38 -9.85
C ALA A 150 5.25 10.01 -9.37
N LYS A 151 5.12 9.45 -8.16
CA LYS A 151 3.81 9.17 -7.57
C LYS A 151 2.98 10.43 -7.39
N TRP A 152 3.54 11.48 -6.79
CA TRP A 152 2.86 12.77 -6.61
C TRP A 152 2.37 13.35 -7.94
N ALA A 153 3.23 13.32 -8.97
CA ALA A 153 2.86 13.83 -10.28
C ALA A 153 1.70 13.02 -10.89
N ALA A 154 1.68 11.70 -10.71
CA ALA A 154 0.54 10.86 -11.08
C ALA A 154 -0.72 11.14 -10.24
N GLU A 155 -0.58 11.35 -8.93
CA GLU A 155 -1.73 11.67 -8.05
C GLU A 155 -2.42 12.98 -8.43
N ASN A 156 -1.65 13.95 -8.97
CA ASN A 156 -2.13 15.26 -9.42
C ASN A 156 -2.41 15.33 -10.92
N ASN A 157 -2.33 14.20 -11.64
CA ASN A 157 -2.49 14.14 -13.10
C ASN A 157 -1.57 15.14 -13.86
N ASP A 158 -0.36 15.36 -13.33
CA ASP A 158 0.61 16.29 -13.90
C ASP A 158 1.55 15.57 -14.89
N LEU A 159 1.09 15.46 -16.13
CA LEU A 159 1.85 14.82 -17.21
C LEU A 159 3.15 15.55 -17.53
N ASP A 160 3.20 16.87 -17.37
CA ASP A 160 4.40 17.65 -17.68
C ASP A 160 5.47 17.42 -16.63
N ALA A 161 5.10 17.35 -15.34
CA ALA A 161 6.03 16.93 -14.29
C ALA A 161 6.57 15.51 -14.53
N ILE A 162 5.73 14.55 -14.94
CA ILE A 162 6.20 13.21 -15.30
C ILE A 162 7.17 13.23 -16.48
N ARG A 163 6.87 14.01 -17.53
CA ARG A 163 7.76 14.16 -18.69
C ARG A 163 9.11 14.72 -18.26
N ASP A 164 9.11 15.74 -17.41
CA ASP A 164 10.34 16.33 -16.90
C ASP A 164 11.12 15.33 -16.03
N ILE A 165 10.46 14.57 -15.15
CA ILE A 165 11.10 13.51 -14.35
C ILE A 165 11.77 12.47 -15.25
N VAL A 166 11.04 11.91 -16.22
CA VAL A 166 11.54 10.81 -17.07
C VAL A 166 12.63 11.28 -18.04
N ARG A 167 12.53 12.50 -18.59
CA ARG A 167 13.57 13.07 -19.46
C ARG A 167 14.90 13.27 -18.74
N HIS A 168 14.84 13.77 -17.51
CA HIS A 168 16.03 14.08 -16.73
C HIS A 168 16.59 12.86 -16.00
N ASN A 169 15.73 11.91 -15.62
CA ASN A 169 16.11 10.68 -14.95
C ASN A 169 15.29 9.49 -15.49
N PRO A 170 15.74 8.85 -16.59
CA PRO A 170 15.04 7.72 -17.20
C PRO A 170 14.91 6.50 -16.28
N ASP A 171 15.83 6.36 -15.32
CA ASP A 171 15.86 5.28 -14.33
C ASP A 171 15.08 5.61 -13.05
N ALA A 172 14.32 6.72 -13.06
CA ALA A 172 13.48 7.10 -11.93
C ALA A 172 12.50 5.97 -11.59
N PRO A 173 12.34 5.61 -10.31
CA PRO A 173 11.34 4.62 -9.90
C PRO A 173 9.94 5.16 -10.18
N THR A 174 9.31 4.62 -11.22
CA THR A 174 8.00 5.03 -11.73
C THR A 174 6.92 3.99 -11.43
N GLY A 175 7.28 2.88 -10.79
CA GLY A 175 6.35 1.79 -10.51
C GLY A 175 5.08 2.20 -9.75
N GLU A 176 5.20 3.04 -8.71
CA GLU A 176 4.03 3.55 -7.98
C GLU A 176 3.18 4.51 -8.85
N ALA A 177 3.84 5.33 -9.67
CA ALA A 177 3.17 6.24 -10.60
C ALA A 177 2.32 5.48 -11.65
N LYS A 178 2.84 4.36 -12.19
CA LYS A 178 2.09 3.49 -13.12
C LYS A 178 0.80 2.97 -12.48
N VAL A 179 0.88 2.51 -11.22
CA VAL A 179 -0.28 2.00 -10.48
C VAL A 179 -1.33 3.10 -10.26
N VAL A 180 -0.90 4.30 -9.84
CA VAL A 180 -1.80 5.44 -9.62
C VAL A 180 -2.43 5.91 -10.93
N ALA A 181 -1.64 6.08 -11.99
CA ALA A 181 -2.12 6.50 -13.30
C ALA A 181 -3.19 5.53 -13.84
N TYR A 182 -2.99 4.22 -13.67
CA TYR A 182 -4.02 3.24 -14.02
C TYR A 182 -5.31 3.39 -13.20
N LYS A 183 -5.20 3.47 -11.86
CA LYS A 183 -6.36 3.62 -10.97
C LYS A 183 -7.17 4.89 -11.25
N GLN A 184 -6.49 5.98 -11.61
CA GLN A 184 -7.11 7.25 -11.96
C GLN A 184 -7.52 7.35 -13.45
N LYS A 185 -7.38 6.27 -14.24
CA LYS A 185 -7.70 6.21 -15.68
C LYS A 185 -6.94 7.22 -16.54
N GLN A 186 -5.71 7.55 -16.15
CA GLN A 186 -4.82 8.47 -16.86
C GLN A 186 -4.06 7.73 -17.98
N GLY A 187 -4.79 7.35 -19.05
CA GLY A 187 -4.25 6.51 -20.11
C GLY A 187 -3.02 7.08 -20.82
N GLU A 188 -2.99 8.39 -21.09
CA GLU A 188 -1.85 9.05 -21.73
C GLU A 188 -0.59 9.00 -20.87
N MET A 189 -0.72 9.32 -19.58
CA MET A 189 0.38 9.26 -18.62
C MET A 189 0.90 7.83 -18.49
N LEU A 190 0.00 6.86 -18.37
CA LEU A 190 0.37 5.46 -18.23
C LEU A 190 1.14 4.95 -19.46
N LYS A 191 0.66 5.24 -20.67
CA LYS A 191 1.36 4.89 -21.92
C LYS A 191 2.76 5.54 -21.97
N PHE A 192 2.85 6.83 -21.65
CA PHE A 192 4.13 7.54 -21.61
C PHE A 192 5.12 6.88 -20.64
N LEU A 193 4.66 6.50 -19.43
CA LEU A 193 5.48 5.82 -18.42
C LEU A 193 5.98 4.44 -18.90
N TYR A 194 5.18 3.70 -19.68
CA TYR A 194 5.59 2.40 -20.25
C TYR A 194 6.54 2.55 -21.45
N GLU A 195 6.36 3.56 -22.28
CA GLU A 195 7.17 3.78 -23.49
C GLU A 195 8.54 4.40 -23.18
N HIS A 196 8.60 5.31 -22.20
CA HIS A 196 9.80 6.12 -21.94
C HIS A 196 10.48 5.80 -20.60
N GLY A 197 9.76 5.23 -19.63
CA GLY A 197 10.31 4.85 -18.34
C GLY A 197 11.11 3.55 -18.43
N ARG A 198 12.37 3.56 -17.97
CA ARG A 198 13.23 2.37 -17.93
C ARG A 198 13.11 1.56 -16.64
N ASP A 199 12.13 1.88 -15.79
CA ASP A 199 11.89 1.15 -14.55
C ASP A 199 11.34 -0.25 -14.87
N LEU A 200 12.22 -1.24 -14.75
CA LEU A 200 11.93 -2.66 -14.96
C LEU A 200 11.26 -3.33 -13.75
N ARG A 201 11.01 -2.60 -12.66
CA ARG A 201 10.38 -3.18 -11.46
C ARG A 201 8.97 -3.64 -11.78
N PRO A 202 8.63 -4.92 -11.53
CA PRO A 202 7.26 -5.40 -11.71
C PRO A 202 6.31 -4.63 -10.77
N THR A 203 5.21 -4.12 -11.33
CA THR A 203 4.17 -3.45 -10.54
C THR A 203 2.91 -4.30 -10.41
N TYR A 204 2.03 -3.87 -9.49
CA TYR A 204 0.67 -4.41 -9.35
C TYR A 204 -0.29 -3.87 -10.40
N THR A 205 0.16 -3.06 -11.36
CA THR A 205 -0.71 -2.49 -12.41
C THR A 205 -1.41 -3.59 -13.21
N LEU A 206 -0.68 -4.66 -13.57
CA LEU A 206 -1.27 -5.82 -14.25
C LEU A 206 -2.35 -6.51 -13.40
N VAL A 207 -2.12 -6.65 -12.10
CA VAL A 207 -3.07 -7.26 -11.15
C VAL A 207 -4.34 -6.41 -11.06
N HIS A 208 -4.19 -5.09 -10.96
CA HIS A 208 -5.32 -4.17 -10.96
C HIS A 208 -6.10 -4.18 -12.28
N ALA A 209 -5.41 -4.32 -13.42
CA ALA A 209 -6.07 -4.48 -14.71
C ALA A 209 -6.90 -5.77 -14.79
N CYS A 210 -6.38 -6.87 -14.22
CA CYS A 210 -7.12 -8.12 -14.10
C CYS A 210 -8.34 -7.98 -13.18
N ALA A 211 -8.18 -7.32 -12.03
CA ALA A 211 -9.26 -7.04 -11.08
C ALA A 211 -10.42 -6.27 -11.74
N ASN A 212 -10.08 -5.31 -12.61
CA ASN A 212 -11.04 -4.46 -13.32
C ASN A 212 -11.60 -5.08 -14.62
N ARG A 213 -11.20 -6.31 -14.98
CA ARG A 213 -11.56 -6.96 -16.26
C ARG A 213 -11.12 -6.20 -17.51
N ASP A 214 -10.03 -5.44 -17.41
CA ASP A 214 -9.53 -4.60 -18.49
C ASP A 214 -8.57 -5.37 -19.40
N LEU A 215 -9.13 -6.14 -20.33
CA LEU A 215 -8.37 -7.00 -21.24
C LEU A 215 -7.37 -6.21 -22.10
N GLU A 216 -7.77 -5.04 -22.59
CA GLU A 216 -6.91 -4.23 -23.47
C GLU A 216 -5.69 -3.71 -22.72
N MET A 217 -5.86 -3.26 -21.47
CA MET A 217 -4.71 -2.87 -20.65
C MET A 217 -3.85 -4.07 -20.27
N VAL A 218 -4.44 -5.23 -19.97
CA VAL A 218 -3.68 -6.46 -19.72
C VAL A 218 -2.79 -6.80 -20.92
N LYS A 219 -3.34 -6.78 -22.14
CA LYS A 219 -2.58 -7.02 -23.38
C LYS A 219 -1.42 -6.04 -23.50
N TYR A 220 -1.70 -4.75 -23.30
CA TYR A 220 -0.72 -3.69 -23.38
C TYR A 220 0.42 -3.87 -22.37
N ILE A 221 0.12 -4.12 -21.10
CA ILE A 221 1.14 -4.29 -20.04
C ILE A 221 1.98 -5.55 -20.30
N CYS A 222 1.34 -6.66 -20.68
CA CYS A 222 2.05 -7.89 -20.99
C CYS A 222 3.00 -7.75 -22.19
N ALA A 223 2.63 -6.98 -23.22
CA ALA A 223 3.51 -6.69 -24.35
C ALA A 223 4.80 -5.96 -23.94
N HIS A 224 4.77 -5.20 -22.85
CA HIS A 224 5.93 -4.51 -22.28
C HIS A 224 6.72 -5.37 -21.26
N GLY A 225 6.35 -6.65 -21.08
CA GLY A 225 7.11 -7.61 -20.26
C GLY A 225 7.07 -7.35 -18.75
N GLU A 226 6.14 -6.53 -18.28
CA GLU A 226 6.01 -6.13 -16.87
C GLU A 226 4.87 -6.89 -16.15
N GLY A 227 5.06 -7.18 -14.86
CA GLY A 227 3.97 -7.56 -13.95
C GLY A 227 4.13 -8.92 -13.26
N PHE A 228 3.41 -9.07 -12.15
CA PHE A 228 3.32 -10.31 -11.38
C PHE A 228 2.30 -11.26 -12.00
N VAL A 229 2.69 -12.02 -13.03
CA VAL A 229 1.78 -12.90 -13.77
C VAL A 229 1.04 -13.89 -12.86
N LYS A 230 1.71 -14.47 -11.85
CA LYS A 230 1.05 -15.39 -10.90
C LYS A 230 -0.11 -14.71 -10.16
N SER A 231 0.14 -13.54 -9.58
CA SER A 231 -0.87 -12.76 -8.86
C SER A 231 -1.96 -12.28 -9.81
N ALA A 232 -1.60 -11.86 -11.02
CA ALA A 232 -2.54 -11.41 -12.04
C ALA A 232 -3.46 -12.55 -12.51
N MET A 233 -2.93 -13.75 -12.71
CA MET A 233 -3.69 -14.94 -13.07
C MET A 233 -4.66 -15.35 -11.95
N SER A 234 -4.21 -15.35 -10.69
CA SER A 234 -5.07 -15.61 -9.53
C SER A 234 -6.20 -14.59 -9.42
N GLU A 235 -5.91 -13.30 -9.62
CA GLU A 235 -6.92 -12.24 -9.60
C GLU A 235 -7.92 -12.39 -10.77
N ALA A 236 -7.43 -12.66 -11.98
CA ALA A 236 -8.29 -12.89 -13.14
C ALA A 236 -9.24 -14.08 -12.95
N ILE A 237 -8.78 -15.14 -12.28
CA ILE A 237 -9.59 -16.29 -11.89
C ILE A 237 -10.60 -15.89 -10.81
N SER A 238 -10.19 -15.20 -9.75
CA SER A 238 -11.08 -14.74 -8.68
C SER A 238 -12.24 -13.92 -9.23
N VAL A 239 -11.95 -13.01 -10.17
CA VAL A 239 -12.96 -12.21 -10.86
C VAL A 239 -13.79 -13.03 -11.84
N GLY A 240 -13.26 -14.10 -12.42
CA GLY A 240 -13.96 -14.95 -13.39
C GLY A 240 -13.84 -14.46 -14.84
N SER A 241 -12.74 -13.80 -15.18
CA SER A 241 -12.48 -13.27 -16.52
C SER A 241 -11.77 -14.31 -17.39
N LEU A 242 -12.53 -15.17 -18.05
CA LEU A 242 -11.99 -16.23 -18.92
C LEU A 242 -11.03 -15.68 -20.00
N GLU A 243 -11.39 -14.59 -20.67
CA GLU A 243 -10.59 -14.00 -21.75
C GLU A 243 -9.19 -13.57 -21.28
N ILE A 244 -9.12 -12.96 -20.09
CA ILE A 244 -7.86 -12.54 -19.47
C ILE A 244 -7.03 -13.78 -19.10
N VAL A 245 -7.66 -14.81 -18.54
CA VAL A 245 -6.97 -16.07 -18.21
C VAL A 245 -6.43 -16.75 -19.46
N GLN A 246 -7.21 -16.79 -20.55
CA GLN A 246 -6.77 -17.33 -21.84
C GLN A 246 -5.55 -16.60 -22.37
N TYR A 247 -5.60 -15.26 -22.38
CA TYR A 247 -4.50 -14.42 -22.85
C TYR A 247 -3.24 -14.60 -21.99
N LEU A 248 -3.37 -14.51 -20.66
CA LEU A 248 -2.25 -14.70 -19.74
C LEU A 248 -1.66 -16.11 -19.87
N HIS A 249 -2.48 -17.14 -20.04
CA HIS A 249 -2.03 -18.51 -20.23
C HIS A 249 -1.21 -18.69 -21.52
N GLN A 250 -1.68 -18.13 -22.66
CA GLN A 250 -0.99 -18.24 -23.96
C GLN A 250 0.30 -17.43 -24.03
N HIS A 251 0.34 -16.27 -23.39
CA HIS A 251 1.43 -15.29 -23.53
C HIS A 251 2.39 -15.21 -22.34
N ALA A 252 2.25 -16.06 -21.31
CA ALA A 252 3.17 -16.11 -20.17
C ALA A 252 4.25 -17.23 -20.15
N PRO A 253 4.80 -17.71 -21.29
CA PRO A 253 5.61 -18.94 -21.29
C PRO A 253 6.97 -18.86 -20.55
N GLN A 254 7.39 -17.73 -19.98
CA GLN A 254 8.76 -17.55 -19.44
C GLN A 254 8.91 -17.21 -17.95
N ARG A 255 7.88 -17.27 -17.10
CA ARG A 255 8.03 -16.87 -15.67
C ARG A 255 7.46 -17.83 -14.62
N HIS A 256 7.09 -19.05 -15.02
CA HIS A 256 6.45 -19.99 -14.12
C HIS A 256 7.46 -20.97 -13.52
N THR A 257 7.70 -20.85 -12.22
CA THR A 257 8.10 -22.02 -11.42
C THR A 257 6.99 -23.07 -11.48
N GLU A 258 7.31 -24.35 -11.32
CA GLU A 258 6.33 -25.45 -11.28
C GLU A 258 5.20 -25.21 -10.27
N ALA A 259 5.53 -24.60 -9.12
CA ALA A 259 4.56 -24.15 -8.13
C ALA A 259 3.60 -23.07 -8.63
N SER A 260 3.96 -22.26 -9.63
CA SER A 260 3.06 -21.29 -10.28
C SER A 260 2.09 -21.94 -11.25
N ARG A 261 2.32 -23.20 -11.66
CA ARG A 261 1.48 -23.96 -12.60
C ARG A 261 0.33 -24.68 -11.90
N VAL A 262 0.48 -25.08 -10.64
CA VAL A 262 -0.55 -25.85 -9.90
C VAL A 262 -1.65 -24.96 -9.27
N VAL A 263 -1.35 -23.68 -8.97
CA VAL A 263 -2.30 -22.76 -8.30
C VAL A 263 -3.58 -22.45 -9.08
N PRO A 264 -3.57 -22.25 -10.41
CA PRO A 264 -4.73 -21.79 -11.16
C PRO A 264 -5.96 -22.70 -11.07
N MET A 265 -5.77 -24.02 -11.14
CA MET A 265 -6.90 -24.97 -11.14
C MET A 265 -7.55 -25.07 -9.75
N GLN A 266 -6.75 -25.09 -8.68
CA GLN A 266 -7.24 -25.06 -7.31
C GLN A 266 -8.00 -23.76 -7.01
N GLU A 267 -7.45 -22.62 -7.43
CA GLU A 267 -8.10 -21.31 -7.24
C GLU A 267 -9.42 -21.23 -8.01
N ALA A 268 -9.45 -21.72 -9.26
CA ALA A 268 -10.68 -21.76 -10.06
C ALA A 268 -11.76 -22.64 -9.40
N ALA A 269 -11.33 -23.77 -8.82
CA ALA A 269 -12.21 -24.68 -8.08
C ALA A 269 -12.79 -24.01 -6.82
N LEU A 270 -11.94 -23.37 -6.01
CA LEU A 270 -12.34 -22.66 -4.79
C LEU A 270 -13.30 -21.49 -5.09
N LYS A 271 -13.07 -20.76 -6.17
CA LYS A 271 -13.85 -19.57 -6.57
C LYS A 271 -15.10 -19.89 -7.37
N GLY A 272 -15.34 -21.14 -7.73
CA GLY A 272 -16.56 -21.54 -8.46
C GLY A 272 -16.52 -21.26 -9.96
N GLN A 273 -15.33 -21.10 -10.54
CA GLN A 273 -15.15 -20.68 -11.93
C GLN A 273 -15.12 -21.88 -12.89
N LEU A 274 -16.25 -22.55 -13.07
CA LEU A 274 -16.35 -23.78 -13.87
C LEU A 274 -15.80 -23.63 -15.30
N LYS A 275 -16.14 -22.55 -16.00
CA LYS A 275 -15.68 -22.32 -17.38
C LYS A 275 -14.16 -22.19 -17.47
N ILE A 276 -13.55 -21.52 -16.50
CA ILE A 276 -12.10 -21.35 -16.43
C ILE A 276 -11.44 -22.68 -16.10
N LEU A 277 -12.02 -23.44 -15.16
CA LEU A 277 -11.53 -24.77 -14.79
C LEU A 277 -11.58 -25.75 -15.97
N GLN A 278 -12.67 -25.75 -16.75
CA GLN A 278 -12.81 -26.55 -17.97
C GLN A 278 -11.74 -26.16 -18.99
N TYR A 279 -11.59 -24.86 -19.28
CA TYR A 279 -10.56 -24.37 -20.19
C TYR A 279 -9.14 -24.82 -19.77
N LEU A 280 -8.79 -24.64 -18.50
CA LEU A 280 -7.49 -25.04 -17.96
C LEU A 280 -7.29 -26.57 -18.01
N SER A 281 -8.33 -27.36 -17.75
CA SER A 281 -8.28 -28.82 -17.83
C SER A 281 -8.04 -29.33 -19.26
N GLU A 282 -8.56 -28.64 -20.27
CA GLU A 282 -8.43 -29.03 -21.68
C GLU A 282 -7.09 -28.56 -22.29
N HIS A 283 -6.69 -27.32 -21.99
CA HIS A 283 -5.59 -26.64 -22.69
C HIS A 283 -4.28 -26.67 -21.91
N ALA A 284 -4.29 -27.06 -20.64
CA ALA A 284 -3.12 -27.06 -19.77
C ALA A 284 -3.04 -28.35 -18.90
N PRO A 285 -2.94 -29.54 -19.53
CA PRO A 285 -2.93 -30.82 -18.81
C PRO A 285 -1.69 -30.99 -17.92
N GLU A 286 -0.62 -30.22 -18.15
CA GLU A 286 0.57 -30.20 -17.31
C GLU A 286 0.36 -29.47 -15.98
N LEU A 287 -0.72 -28.69 -15.84
CA LEU A 287 -1.12 -28.13 -14.55
C LEU A 287 -1.76 -29.27 -13.75
N ALA A 288 -0.95 -29.99 -12.98
CA ALA A 288 -1.42 -31.11 -12.17
C ALA A 288 -2.60 -30.68 -11.29
N CYS A 289 -3.75 -31.35 -11.45
CA CYS A 289 -4.84 -31.28 -10.50
C CYS A 289 -4.42 -32.08 -9.26
N SER A 290 -4.84 -31.66 -8.07
CA SER A 290 -4.65 -32.44 -6.85
C SER A 290 -5.98 -32.65 -6.17
N THR A 291 -6.02 -33.55 -5.19
CA THR A 291 -7.20 -33.77 -4.33
C THR A 291 -7.72 -32.47 -3.72
N LYS A 292 -6.84 -31.49 -3.50
CA LYS A 292 -7.18 -30.16 -3.00
C LYS A 292 -8.18 -29.41 -3.90
N ALA A 293 -8.16 -29.61 -5.21
CA ALA A 293 -9.10 -28.93 -6.11
C ALA A 293 -10.55 -29.34 -5.79
N MET A 294 -10.81 -30.65 -5.60
CA MET A 294 -12.15 -31.13 -5.22
C MET A 294 -12.48 -30.77 -3.77
N ASP A 295 -11.50 -30.84 -2.85
CA ASP A 295 -11.70 -30.40 -1.46
C ASP A 295 -12.10 -28.92 -1.36
N ASP A 296 -11.43 -28.04 -2.12
CA ASP A 296 -11.68 -26.61 -2.12
C ASP A 296 -12.97 -26.25 -2.89
N ALA A 297 -13.30 -26.96 -3.98
CA ALA A 297 -14.60 -26.83 -4.64
C ALA A 297 -15.76 -27.23 -3.70
N ALA A 298 -15.59 -28.32 -2.95
CA ALA A 298 -16.57 -28.79 -1.99
C ALA A 298 -16.73 -27.80 -0.82
N ALA A 299 -15.63 -27.26 -0.32
CA ALA A 299 -15.63 -26.20 0.68
C ALA A 299 -16.34 -24.93 0.20
N GLY A 300 -16.24 -24.58 -1.08
CA GLY A 300 -16.93 -23.44 -1.68
C GLY A 300 -18.39 -23.71 -2.10
N GLY A 301 -18.88 -24.94 -1.96
CA GLY A 301 -20.25 -25.31 -2.34
C GLY A 301 -20.47 -25.46 -3.84
N HIS A 302 -19.40 -25.57 -4.63
CA HIS A 302 -19.45 -25.55 -6.09
C HIS A 302 -19.76 -26.93 -6.66
N LEU A 303 -20.98 -27.43 -6.44
CA LEU A 303 -21.40 -28.78 -6.85
C LEU A 303 -21.11 -29.11 -8.33
N ALA A 304 -21.30 -28.14 -9.23
CA ALA A 304 -21.03 -28.34 -10.66
C ALA A 304 -19.54 -28.64 -10.93
N ILE A 305 -18.64 -28.01 -10.19
CA ILE A 305 -17.20 -28.29 -10.27
C ILE A 305 -16.89 -29.64 -9.64
N VAL A 306 -17.50 -29.97 -8.50
CA VAL A 306 -17.30 -31.27 -7.84
C VAL A 306 -17.71 -32.42 -8.78
N LYS A 307 -18.87 -32.29 -9.46
CA LYS A 307 -19.32 -33.25 -10.48
C LYS A 307 -18.35 -33.34 -11.65
N TYR A 308 -17.94 -32.20 -12.19
CA TYR A 308 -16.99 -32.17 -13.30
C TYR A 308 -15.67 -32.85 -12.94
N LEU A 309 -15.09 -32.51 -11.79
CA LEU A 309 -13.85 -33.12 -11.29
C LEU A 309 -14.03 -34.62 -11.02
N HIS A 310 -15.18 -35.04 -10.51
CA HIS A 310 -15.47 -36.45 -10.28
C HIS A 310 -15.53 -37.27 -11.59
N GLU A 311 -16.16 -36.71 -12.63
CA GLU A 311 -16.36 -37.40 -13.91
C GLU A 311 -15.10 -37.40 -14.81
N HIS A 312 -14.29 -36.34 -14.74
CA HIS A 312 -13.21 -36.10 -15.70
C HIS A 312 -11.80 -36.23 -15.12
N ARG A 313 -11.67 -36.40 -13.80
CA ARG A 313 -10.37 -36.48 -13.10
C ARG A 313 -10.31 -37.70 -12.18
N HIS A 314 -9.10 -38.23 -11.99
CA HIS A 314 -8.89 -39.49 -11.24
C HIS A 314 -8.25 -39.26 -9.87
N GLU A 315 -7.80 -38.04 -9.57
CA GLU A 315 -7.12 -37.70 -8.31
C GLU A 315 -8.03 -37.85 -7.09
N GLY A 316 -9.34 -37.64 -7.26
CA GLY A 316 -10.33 -37.75 -6.18
C GLY A 316 -10.31 -36.59 -5.20
N CYS A 317 -10.76 -36.85 -3.97
CA CYS A 317 -10.75 -35.89 -2.86
C CYS A 317 -10.15 -36.50 -1.60
N THR A 318 -10.15 -35.75 -0.51
CA THR A 318 -9.89 -36.28 0.83
C THR A 318 -11.14 -36.17 1.71
N THR A 319 -11.08 -36.65 2.95
CA THR A 319 -12.17 -36.42 3.94
C THR A 319 -12.48 -34.94 4.14
N ARG A 320 -11.52 -34.05 3.84
CA ARG A 320 -11.68 -32.60 3.95
C ARG A 320 -12.76 -32.05 3.02
N ALA A 321 -13.04 -32.70 1.89
CA ALA A 321 -14.11 -32.28 1.00
C ALA A 321 -15.47 -32.30 1.72
N MET A 322 -15.82 -33.44 2.34
CA MET A 322 -17.09 -33.59 3.05
C MET A 322 -17.09 -32.80 4.36
N ASP A 323 -15.98 -32.81 5.12
CA ASP A 323 -15.85 -32.06 6.38
C ASP A 323 -16.07 -30.55 6.15
N ARG A 324 -15.44 -29.98 5.12
CA ARG A 324 -15.56 -28.54 4.82
C ARG A 324 -16.89 -28.18 4.16
N ALA A 325 -17.43 -29.05 3.29
CA ALA A 325 -18.77 -28.85 2.75
C ALA A 325 -19.82 -28.83 3.87
N ALA A 326 -19.70 -29.73 4.85
CA ALA A 326 -20.54 -29.77 6.03
C ALA A 326 -20.37 -28.53 6.92
N THR A 327 -19.12 -28.13 7.17
CA THR A 327 -18.77 -26.92 7.94
C THR A 327 -19.42 -25.66 7.36
N ASN A 328 -19.47 -25.53 6.03
CA ASN A 328 -19.96 -24.35 5.33
C ASN A 328 -21.43 -24.43 4.89
N GLY A 329 -22.15 -25.48 5.27
CA GLY A 329 -23.59 -25.57 5.03
C GLY A 329 -23.99 -26.07 3.63
N HIS A 330 -23.08 -26.73 2.90
CA HIS A 330 -23.30 -27.16 1.52
C HIS A 330 -23.89 -28.58 1.42
N LEU A 331 -25.15 -28.74 1.82
CA LEU A 331 -25.84 -30.05 1.90
C LEU A 331 -25.78 -30.84 0.58
N GLU A 332 -26.05 -30.21 -0.56
CA GLU A 332 -26.06 -30.90 -1.86
C GLU A 332 -24.69 -31.45 -2.25
N VAL A 333 -23.61 -30.78 -1.83
CA VAL A 333 -22.24 -31.30 -2.01
C VAL A 333 -22.00 -32.48 -1.07
N VAL A 334 -22.43 -32.40 0.19
CA VAL A 334 -22.31 -33.50 1.16
C VAL A 334 -23.04 -34.75 0.65
N ARG A 335 -24.28 -34.59 0.15
CA ARG A 335 -25.06 -35.68 -0.45
C ARG A 335 -24.35 -36.30 -1.65
N PHE A 336 -23.89 -35.47 -2.58
CA PHE A 336 -23.17 -35.95 -3.75
C PHE A 336 -21.91 -36.72 -3.38
N LEU A 337 -21.09 -36.19 -2.48
CA LEU A 337 -19.87 -36.85 -2.00
C LEU A 337 -20.21 -38.16 -1.28
N HIS A 338 -21.27 -38.20 -0.48
CA HIS A 338 -21.72 -39.43 0.18
C HIS A 338 -22.13 -40.51 -0.82
N GLU A 339 -22.89 -40.15 -1.85
CA GLU A 339 -23.43 -41.09 -2.83
C GLU A 339 -22.36 -41.61 -3.82
N HIS A 340 -21.36 -40.79 -4.16
CA HIS A 340 -20.45 -41.05 -5.29
C HIS A 340 -18.98 -41.23 -4.90
N ARG A 341 -18.59 -40.96 -3.64
CA ARG A 341 -17.20 -41.05 -3.15
C ARG A 341 -17.09 -41.97 -1.94
N GLN A 342 -15.91 -42.55 -1.73
CA GLN A 342 -15.66 -43.51 -0.64
C GLN A 342 -14.74 -42.97 0.45
N GLU A 343 -14.14 -41.80 0.24
CA GLU A 343 -13.21 -41.17 1.18
C GLU A 343 -13.89 -40.83 2.52
N GLY A 344 -15.20 -40.58 2.52
CA GLY A 344 -15.99 -40.33 3.71
C GLY A 344 -15.75 -38.97 4.36
N CYS A 345 -16.01 -38.88 5.66
CA CYS A 345 -15.76 -37.69 6.47
C CYS A 345 -15.06 -38.07 7.77
N THR A 346 -14.79 -37.09 8.61
CA THR A 346 -14.38 -37.29 10.00
C THR A 346 -15.47 -36.77 10.93
N THR A 347 -15.26 -36.86 12.25
CA THR A 347 -16.17 -36.26 13.24
C THR A 347 -16.28 -34.73 13.08
N ASP A 348 -15.29 -34.10 12.45
CA ASP A 348 -15.28 -32.66 12.17
C ASP A 348 -16.49 -32.25 11.32
N ALA A 349 -16.96 -33.08 10.39
CA ALA A 349 -18.13 -32.76 9.57
C ALA A 349 -19.37 -32.44 10.42
N MET A 350 -19.71 -33.32 11.37
CA MET A 350 -20.88 -33.14 12.22
C MET A 350 -20.63 -32.11 13.33
N ASP A 351 -19.42 -32.09 13.91
CA ASP A 351 -19.03 -31.11 14.94
C ASP A 351 -19.10 -29.68 14.41
N TYR A 352 -18.57 -29.40 13.22
CA TYR A 352 -18.62 -28.07 12.63
C TYR A 352 -19.96 -27.72 12.00
N ALA A 353 -20.69 -28.69 11.44
CA ALA A 353 -22.08 -28.46 11.03
C ALA A 353 -22.94 -28.04 12.23
N ALA A 354 -22.74 -28.67 13.39
CA ALA A 354 -23.41 -28.29 14.63
C ALA A 354 -22.96 -26.92 15.16
N LEU A 355 -21.66 -26.62 15.13
CA LEU A 355 -21.09 -25.30 15.48
C LEU A 355 -21.73 -24.16 14.69
N TRP A 356 -22.03 -24.35 13.40
CA TRP A 356 -22.61 -23.32 12.53
C TRP A 356 -24.13 -23.43 12.36
N GLY A 357 -24.78 -24.36 13.07
CA GLY A 357 -26.24 -24.48 13.08
C GLY A 357 -26.83 -25.13 11.83
N HIS A 358 -26.06 -25.92 11.09
CA HIS A 358 -26.49 -26.60 9.86
C HIS A 358 -27.25 -27.91 10.16
N VAL A 359 -28.45 -27.78 10.71
CA VAL A 359 -29.29 -28.90 11.21
C VAL A 359 -29.52 -29.98 10.15
N GLU A 360 -29.86 -29.62 8.92
CA GLU A 360 -30.12 -30.59 7.85
C GLU A 360 -28.89 -31.44 7.52
N ILE A 361 -27.69 -30.87 7.62
CA ILE A 361 -26.45 -31.61 7.44
C ILE A 361 -26.19 -32.51 8.64
N VAL A 362 -26.43 -32.05 9.87
CA VAL A 362 -26.30 -32.88 11.09
C VAL A 362 -27.24 -34.09 11.00
N ARG A 363 -28.50 -33.89 10.59
CA ARG A 363 -29.48 -34.97 10.34
C ARG A 363 -28.99 -35.95 9.29
N PHE A 364 -28.61 -35.44 8.12
CA PHE A 364 -28.11 -36.25 7.03
C PHE A 364 -26.90 -37.10 7.45
N LEU A 365 -25.91 -36.48 8.08
CA LEU A 365 -24.70 -37.17 8.56
C LEU A 365 -25.04 -38.19 9.66
N HIS A 366 -26.01 -37.92 10.53
CA HIS A 366 -26.41 -38.87 11.56
C HIS A 366 -27.08 -40.12 10.98
N GLU A 367 -27.95 -39.93 9.99
CA GLU A 367 -28.70 -41.01 9.36
C GLU A 367 -27.85 -41.88 8.41
N HIS A 368 -26.88 -41.27 7.72
CA HIS A 368 -26.18 -41.90 6.60
C HIS A 368 -24.68 -42.19 6.86
N ARG A 369 -24.10 -41.68 7.95
CA ARG A 369 -22.66 -41.84 8.28
C ARG A 369 -22.45 -42.43 9.68
N SER A 370 -21.40 -43.21 9.83
CA SER A 370 -21.07 -43.91 11.09
C SER A 370 -20.05 -43.18 11.96
N GLU A 371 -19.34 -42.18 11.42
CA GLU A 371 -18.29 -41.43 12.10
C GLU A 371 -18.81 -40.69 13.33
N GLY A 372 -20.04 -40.18 13.27
CA GLY A 372 -20.69 -39.47 14.35
C GLY A 372 -20.08 -38.11 14.69
N CYS A 373 -20.25 -37.69 15.94
CA CYS A 373 -19.77 -36.41 16.46
C CYS A 373 -19.06 -36.61 17.81
N THR A 374 -18.27 -35.62 18.20
CA THR A 374 -17.72 -35.52 19.56
C THR A 374 -18.64 -34.69 20.45
N SER A 375 -18.28 -34.53 21.73
CA SER A 375 -18.99 -33.62 22.64
C SER A 375 -18.92 -32.14 22.19
N ARG A 376 -18.03 -31.81 21.24
CA ARG A 376 -17.95 -30.46 20.66
C ARG A 376 -19.22 -30.08 19.92
N ALA A 377 -19.83 -30.98 19.16
CA ALA A 377 -21.06 -30.69 18.43
C ALA A 377 -22.15 -30.11 19.36
N PHE A 378 -22.42 -30.79 20.47
CA PHE A 378 -23.42 -30.38 21.44
C PHE A 378 -23.02 -29.10 22.19
N ASN A 379 -21.79 -29.04 22.71
CA ASN A 379 -21.32 -27.91 23.50
C ASN A 379 -21.32 -26.61 22.69
N GLU A 380 -20.83 -26.66 21.45
CA GLU A 380 -20.74 -25.49 20.58
C GLU A 380 -22.12 -25.05 20.07
N ALA A 381 -23.01 -25.99 19.74
CA ALA A 381 -24.40 -25.69 19.40
C ALA A 381 -25.14 -25.01 20.56
N ALA A 382 -24.95 -25.51 21.79
CA ALA A 382 -25.54 -24.91 22.99
C ALA A 382 -24.96 -23.53 23.30
N LEU A 383 -23.64 -23.34 23.14
CA LEU A 383 -22.98 -22.06 23.34
C LEU A 383 -23.45 -21.01 22.33
N ARG A 384 -23.70 -21.40 21.07
CA ARG A 384 -24.13 -20.47 20.00
C ARG A 384 -25.63 -20.30 19.86
N GLY A 385 -26.42 -21.03 20.65
CA GLY A 385 -27.87 -20.91 20.63
C GLY A 385 -28.55 -21.65 19.48
N HIS A 386 -27.93 -22.69 18.92
CA HIS A 386 -28.49 -23.46 17.81
C HIS A 386 -29.51 -24.50 18.31
N VAL A 387 -30.69 -24.02 18.72
CA VAL A 387 -31.75 -24.80 19.38
C VAL A 387 -32.09 -26.09 18.64
N GLN A 388 -32.31 -26.02 17.33
CA GLN A 388 -32.68 -27.19 16.53
C GLN A 388 -31.58 -28.26 16.47
N VAL A 389 -30.31 -27.86 16.52
CA VAL A 389 -29.18 -28.81 16.58
C VAL A 389 -29.11 -29.44 17.98
N VAL A 390 -29.26 -28.63 19.03
CA VAL A 390 -29.26 -29.11 20.42
C VAL A 390 -30.39 -30.11 20.62
N ASP A 391 -31.61 -29.76 20.20
CA ASP A 391 -32.79 -30.62 20.24
C ASP A 391 -32.52 -31.96 19.54
N PHE A 392 -32.01 -31.90 18.31
CA PHE A 392 -31.69 -33.10 17.55
C PHE A 392 -30.65 -33.98 18.24
N LEU A 393 -29.56 -33.40 18.75
CA LEU A 393 -28.49 -34.15 19.40
C LEU A 393 -28.93 -34.77 20.73
N VAL A 394 -29.75 -34.09 21.53
CA VAL A 394 -30.27 -34.64 22.80
C VAL A 394 -31.16 -35.86 22.54
N HIS A 395 -32.05 -35.78 21.54
CA HIS A 395 -32.98 -36.86 21.25
C HIS A 395 -32.34 -38.04 20.52
N ASN A 396 -31.36 -37.80 19.65
CA ASN A 396 -30.80 -38.85 18.77
C ASN A 396 -29.42 -39.34 19.22
N ARG A 397 -28.67 -38.57 20.02
CA ARG A 397 -27.33 -38.93 20.52
C ARG A 397 -27.09 -38.50 21.98
N PRO A 398 -27.93 -38.93 22.94
CA PRO A 398 -27.81 -38.52 24.35
C PRO A 398 -26.43 -38.84 24.95
N GLN A 399 -25.75 -39.90 24.51
CA GLN A 399 -24.42 -40.29 24.97
C GLN A 399 -23.32 -39.27 24.65
N SER A 400 -23.53 -38.38 23.68
CA SER A 400 -22.57 -37.31 23.32
C SER A 400 -22.89 -35.96 23.98
N CYS A 401 -23.98 -35.89 24.74
CA CYS A 401 -24.51 -34.66 25.32
C CYS A 401 -24.25 -34.61 26.83
N ASP A 402 -23.55 -33.56 27.30
CA ASP A 402 -23.49 -33.22 28.72
C ASP A 402 -24.43 -32.03 28.98
N ILE A 403 -25.67 -32.33 29.37
CA ILE A 403 -26.72 -31.32 29.61
C ILE A 403 -26.27 -30.30 30.67
N THR A 404 -25.57 -30.74 31.71
CA THR A 404 -25.12 -29.84 32.78
C THR A 404 -24.09 -28.82 32.27
N HIS A 405 -23.18 -29.27 31.40
CA HIS A 405 -22.22 -28.41 30.73
C HIS A 405 -22.90 -27.51 29.71
N GLY A 406 -23.85 -28.03 28.92
CA GLY A 406 -24.65 -27.29 27.95
C GLY A 406 -25.42 -26.12 28.59
N LEU A 407 -26.07 -26.34 29.74
CA LEU A 407 -26.75 -25.28 30.50
C LEU A 407 -25.79 -24.17 30.93
N LYS A 408 -24.58 -24.53 31.39
CA LYS A 408 -23.55 -23.54 31.75
C LYS A 408 -23.15 -22.69 30.55
N LEU A 409 -22.94 -23.31 29.39
CA LEU A 409 -22.58 -22.61 28.14
C LEU A 409 -23.72 -21.72 27.63
N ALA A 410 -24.95 -22.22 27.63
CA ALA A 410 -26.13 -21.45 27.24
C ALA A 410 -26.37 -20.24 28.16
N ARG A 411 -26.13 -20.37 29.48
CA ARG A 411 -26.18 -19.24 30.43
C ARG A 411 -25.11 -18.19 30.15
N GLN A 412 -23.89 -18.62 29.77
CA GLN A 412 -22.79 -17.71 29.44
C GLN A 412 -23.15 -16.78 28.27
N ARG A 413 -23.91 -17.28 27.28
CA ARG A 413 -24.33 -16.52 26.09
C ARG A 413 -25.77 -16.02 26.13
N ARG A 414 -26.49 -16.27 27.24
CA ARG A 414 -27.90 -15.88 27.45
C ARG A 414 -28.85 -16.42 26.37
N CYS A 415 -28.63 -17.66 25.94
CA CYS A 415 -29.47 -18.33 24.94
C CYS A 415 -30.72 -18.92 25.60
N GLN A 416 -31.77 -18.11 25.76
CA GLN A 416 -32.98 -18.47 26.52
C GLN A 416 -33.67 -19.74 25.99
N GLU A 417 -33.85 -19.86 24.68
CA GLU A 417 -34.51 -21.01 24.05
C GLU A 417 -33.75 -22.33 24.28
N VAL A 418 -32.41 -22.28 24.29
CA VAL A 418 -31.59 -23.46 24.61
C VAL A 418 -31.68 -23.81 26.10
N LEU A 419 -31.78 -22.81 26.98
CA LEU A 419 -31.96 -23.05 28.41
C LEU A 419 -33.30 -23.73 28.69
N GLU A 420 -34.39 -23.20 28.12
CA GLU A 420 -35.72 -23.78 28.27
C GLU A 420 -35.76 -25.23 27.75
N LEU A 421 -35.13 -25.49 26.60
CA LEU A 421 -35.03 -26.82 26.03
C LEU A 421 -34.24 -27.78 26.93
N LEU A 422 -33.04 -27.38 27.37
CA LEU A 422 -32.19 -28.24 28.19
C LEU A 422 -32.74 -28.45 29.61
N GLU A 423 -33.40 -27.45 30.19
CA GLU A 423 -34.09 -27.57 31.48
C GLU A 423 -35.30 -28.51 31.39
N ALA A 424 -36.04 -28.48 30.27
CA ALA A 424 -37.11 -29.44 30.00
C ALA A 424 -36.57 -30.88 29.86
N CYS A 425 -35.43 -31.06 29.19
CA CYS A 425 -34.79 -32.37 29.03
C CYS A 425 -34.21 -32.94 30.34
N GLN A 426 -33.88 -32.09 31.33
CA GLN A 426 -33.37 -32.52 32.64
C GLN A 426 -34.49 -32.91 33.61
N ALA A 427 -35.72 -32.47 33.36
CA ALA A 427 -36.89 -32.72 34.20
C ALA A 427 -37.59 -34.06 33.91
N VAL A 428 -37.18 -34.76 32.84
CA VAL A 428 -37.64 -36.09 32.41
C VAL A 428 -36.58 -37.13 32.76
#